data_AF-A0A947D1D4-F1
#
_entry.id   AF-A0A947D1D4-F1
#
_cell.length_a   1.000
_cell.length_b   1.000
_cell.length_c   1.000
_cell.angle_alpha   90.00
_cell.angle_beta   90.00
_cell.angle_gamma   90.00
#
_symmetry.space_group_name_H-M   'P 1'
#
loop_
_entity.id
_entity.type
_entity.pdbx_description
1 polymer ?
#
loop_
_entity_poly.entity_id
_entity_poly.type
_entity_poly.pdbx_seq_one_letter_code
_entity_poly.pdbx_strand_id
1 'polypeptide(L)'
;MMELRRLRPSEFRLLGNELANGAKASAFLAALKACLKSVNAGDAADADDLFVMSRKLSAAGVWDQMPVDRLTATLHRASRAAVDPVIDGMPQALAENIRSLLDAMENDELRRRA
;
A
#
# COMPACT_ATOMS: atom_id res chain seq x y z
N MET A 1 -11.86 -9.39 -9.98
CA MET A 1 -10.52 -8.98 -9.50
C MET A 1 -10.57 -7.46 -9.31
N MET A 2 -10.07 -6.93 -8.18
CA MET A 2 -10.11 -5.48 -7.89
C MET A 2 -8.88 -4.81 -8.51
N GLU A 3 -9.10 -3.79 -9.34
CA GLU A 3 -8.04 -3.05 -10.06
C GLU A 3 -7.88 -1.64 -9.44
N LEU A 4 -7.00 -1.49 -8.45
CA LEU A 4 -6.91 -0.26 -7.64
C LEU A 4 -6.62 1.00 -8.47
N ARG A 5 -5.76 0.91 -9.49
CA ARG A 5 -5.42 2.03 -10.39
C ARG A 5 -6.60 2.52 -11.23
N ARG A 6 -7.62 1.67 -11.44
CA ARG A 6 -8.79 1.98 -12.29
C ARG A 6 -10.03 2.40 -11.50
N LEU A 7 -9.94 2.43 -10.16
CA LEU A 7 -11.08 2.82 -9.34
C LEU A 7 -11.43 4.29 -9.56
N ARG A 8 -12.73 4.56 -9.71
CA ARG A 8 -13.31 5.89 -9.72
C ARG A 8 -13.40 6.42 -8.28
N PRO A 9 -13.47 7.75 -8.08
CA PRO A 9 -13.60 8.33 -6.74
C PRO A 9 -14.78 7.79 -5.91
N SER A 10 -15.91 7.45 -6.55
CA SER A 10 -17.05 6.81 -5.88
C SER A 10 -16.74 5.39 -5.40
N GLU A 11 -15.89 4.66 -6.12
CA GLU A 11 -15.52 3.28 -5.81
C GLU A 11 -14.49 3.22 -4.68
N PHE A 12 -13.61 4.22 -4.57
CA PHE A 12 -12.73 4.38 -3.40
C PHE A 12 -13.53 4.55 -2.11
N ARG A 13 -14.57 5.40 -2.12
CA ARG A 13 -15.45 5.59 -0.95
C ARG A 13 -16.20 4.31 -0.58
N LEU A 14 -16.72 3.59 -1.58
CA LEU A 14 -17.38 2.30 -1.35
C LEU A 14 -16.40 1.29 -0.73
N LEU A 15 -15.17 1.22 -1.24
CA LEU A 15 -14.12 0.36 -0.71
C LEU A 15 -13.84 0.64 0.77
N GLY A 16 -13.70 1.92 1.16
CA GLY A 16 -13.52 2.30 2.57
C GLY A 16 -14.64 1.77 3.47
N ASN A 17 -15.90 1.92 3.04
CA ASN A 17 -17.06 1.40 3.79
C ASN A 17 -17.08 -0.13 3.85
N GLU A 18 -16.74 -0.82 2.77
CA GLU A 18 -16.70 -2.28 2.74
C GLU A 18 -15.62 -2.84 3.67
N LEU A 19 -14.46 -2.18 3.71
CA LEU A 19 -13.36 -2.55 4.60
C LEU A 19 -13.69 -2.30 6.08
N ALA A 20 -14.40 -1.22 6.40
CA ALA A 20 -14.84 -0.93 7.76
C ALA A 20 -15.77 -2.01 8.33
N ASN A 21 -16.52 -2.69 7.46
CA ASN A 21 -17.36 -3.83 7.85
C ASN A 21 -16.56 -5.15 7.98
N GLY A 22 -15.22 -5.10 7.95
CA GLY A 22 -14.34 -6.26 8.00
C GLY A 22 -14.36 -7.12 6.72
N ALA A 23 -15.18 -6.74 5.74
CA ALA A 23 -15.25 -7.42 4.46
C ALA A 23 -14.08 -6.98 3.58
N LYS A 24 -13.53 -7.89 2.77
CA LYS A 24 -12.55 -7.61 1.70
C LYS A 24 -11.13 -7.14 2.10
N ALA A 25 -10.75 -7.05 3.38
CA ALA A 25 -9.36 -6.69 3.76
C ALA A 25 -8.29 -7.57 3.07
N SER A 26 -8.50 -8.90 3.05
CA SER A 26 -7.61 -9.82 2.33
C SER A 26 -7.62 -9.61 0.81
N ALA A 27 -8.78 -9.28 0.23
CA ALA A 27 -8.89 -9.02 -1.21
C ALA A 27 -8.22 -7.70 -1.61
N PHE A 28 -8.33 -6.67 -0.76
CA PHE A 28 -7.63 -5.41 -0.94
C PHE A 28 -6.11 -5.60 -0.89
N LEU A 29 -5.58 -6.30 0.12
CA LEU A 29 -4.15 -6.57 0.22
C LEU A 29 -3.63 -7.37 -0.99
N ALA A 30 -4.43 -8.32 -1.50
CA ALA A 30 -4.09 -9.05 -2.72
C ALA A 30 -4.07 -8.12 -3.95
N ALA A 31 -5.03 -7.19 -4.07
CA ALA A 31 -5.08 -6.21 -5.14
C ALA A 31 -3.92 -5.20 -5.06
N LEU A 32 -3.57 -4.74 -3.86
CA LEU A 32 -2.41 -3.88 -3.62
C LEU A 32 -1.12 -4.59 -4.05
N LYS A 33 -0.94 -5.84 -3.65
CA LYS A 33 0.19 -6.67 -4.07
C LYS A 33 0.26 -6.83 -5.59
N ALA A 34 -0.87 -7.03 -6.26
CA ALA A 34 -0.91 -7.14 -7.72
C ALA A 34 -0.54 -5.81 -8.40
N CYS A 35 -1.06 -4.70 -7.87
CA CYS A 35 -0.73 -3.35 -8.34
C CYS A 35 0.75 -3.01 -8.21
N LEU A 36 1.36 -3.32 -7.06
CA LEU A 36 2.80 -3.10 -6.84
C LEU A 36 3.69 -3.97 -7.74
N LYS A 37 3.18 -5.09 -8.25
CA LYS A 37 3.89 -5.96 -9.20
C LYS A 37 3.75 -5.55 -10.65
N SER A 38 2.69 -4.82 -11.00
CA SER A 38 2.41 -4.44 -12.39
C SER A 38 3.12 -3.16 -12.82
N VAL A 39 3.63 -2.37 -11.86
CA VAL A 39 4.39 -1.14 -12.11
C VAL A 39 5.84 -1.42 -12.46
N ASN A 40 6.37 -0.62 -13.38
CA ASN A 40 7.78 -0.70 -13.75
C ASN A 40 8.62 0.09 -12.75
N ALA A 41 9.50 -0.60 -12.02
CA ALA A 41 10.37 -0.01 -11.02
C ALA A 41 11.40 0.93 -11.69
N GLY A 42 11.06 2.21 -11.77
CA GLY A 42 11.89 3.24 -12.42
C GLY A 42 11.14 4.14 -13.40
N ASP A 43 9.88 3.83 -13.72
CA ASP A 43 9.03 4.73 -14.51
C ASP A 43 8.37 5.79 -13.59
N ALA A 44 8.66 7.06 -13.85
CA ALA A 44 8.12 8.18 -13.10
C ALA A 44 6.59 8.29 -13.22
N ALA A 45 6.02 7.91 -14.37
CA ALA A 45 4.57 7.94 -14.57
C ALA A 45 3.84 6.91 -13.69
N ASP A 46 4.42 5.71 -13.56
CA ASP A 46 3.90 4.69 -12.65
C ASP A 46 4.04 5.11 -11.18
N ALA A 47 5.14 5.76 -10.80
CA ALA A 47 5.34 6.29 -9.45
C ALA A 47 4.28 7.35 -9.10
N ASP A 48 4.03 8.31 -9.99
CA ASP A 48 2.98 9.32 -9.81
C ASP A 48 1.59 8.68 -9.67
N ASP A 49 1.28 7.67 -10.49
CA ASP A 49 0.01 6.95 -10.40
C ASP A 49 -0.18 6.22 -9.06
N LEU A 50 0.88 5.59 -8.54
CA LEU A 50 0.87 4.95 -7.23
C LEU A 50 0.67 5.96 -6.11
N PHE A 51 1.34 7.12 -6.18
CA PHE A 51 1.17 8.20 -5.23
C PHE A 51 -0.26 8.74 -5.23
N VAL A 52 -0.81 9.05 -6.41
CA VAL A 52 -2.18 9.55 -6.57
C VAL A 52 -3.20 8.51 -6.10
N MET A 53 -3.01 7.24 -6.42
CA MET A 53 -3.84 6.15 -5.92
C MET A 53 -3.80 6.08 -4.40
N SER A 54 -2.62 6.15 -3.79
CA SER A 54 -2.46 6.13 -2.34
C SER A 54 -3.15 7.30 -1.66
N ARG A 55 -3.05 8.51 -2.22
CA ARG A 55 -3.79 9.69 -1.74
C ARG A 55 -5.31 9.49 -1.78
N LYS A 56 -5.83 8.86 -2.83
CA LYS A 56 -7.27 8.53 -2.94
C LYS A 56 -7.71 7.50 -1.90
N LEU A 57 -6.87 6.49 -1.63
CA LEU A 57 -7.11 5.50 -0.58
C LEU A 57 -7.10 6.17 0.81
N SER A 58 -6.19 7.11 1.04
CA SER A 58 -6.12 7.93 2.26
C SER A 58 -7.40 8.74 2.46
N ALA A 59 -7.86 9.44 1.41
CA ALA A 59 -9.09 10.22 1.46
C ALA A 59 -10.35 9.35 1.69
N ALA A 60 -10.29 8.06 1.34
CA ALA A 60 -11.36 7.10 1.58
C ALA A 60 -11.27 6.38 2.93
N GLY A 61 -10.28 6.71 3.78
CA GLY A 61 -10.09 6.06 5.09
C GLY A 61 -9.71 4.59 5.00
N VAL A 62 -9.19 4.14 3.85
CA VAL A 62 -8.89 2.71 3.61
C VAL A 62 -7.80 2.22 4.55
N TRP A 63 -6.77 3.04 4.78
CA TRP A 63 -5.62 2.66 5.59
C TRP A 63 -5.99 2.39 7.05
N ASP A 64 -6.94 3.14 7.59
CA ASP A 64 -7.40 3.00 8.97
C ASP A 64 -8.11 1.67 9.23
N GLN A 65 -8.59 1.02 8.16
CA GLN A 65 -9.25 -0.28 8.22
C GLN A 65 -8.26 -1.45 8.08
N MET A 66 -6.98 -1.19 7.78
CA MET A 66 -5.99 -2.21 7.50
C MET A 66 -5.12 -2.53 8.72
N PRO A 67 -4.97 -3.81 9.09
CA PRO A 67 -3.99 -4.22 10.07
C PRO A 67 -2.57 -3.86 9.60
N VAL A 68 -1.88 -3.03 10.39
CA VAL A 68 -0.54 -2.51 10.05
C VAL A 68 0.42 -3.64 9.70
N ASP A 69 0.49 -4.70 10.49
CA ASP A 69 1.39 -5.84 10.24
C ASP A 69 1.18 -6.48 8.86
N ARG A 70 -0.08 -6.64 8.45
CA ARG A 70 -0.44 -7.24 7.15
C ARG A 70 -0.15 -6.29 6.00
N LEU A 71 -0.34 -4.99 6.20
CA LEU A 71 0.02 -3.96 5.24
C LEU A 71 1.54 -3.93 5.05
N THR A 72 2.32 -3.82 6.13
CA THR A 72 3.79 -3.82 6.11
C THR A 72 4.33 -5.07 5.44
N ALA A 73 3.85 -6.27 5.80
CA ALA A 73 4.28 -7.52 5.17
C ALA A 73 3.94 -7.58 3.66
N THR A 74 2.88 -6.89 3.23
CA THR A 74 2.53 -6.79 1.81
C THR A 74 3.49 -5.87 1.08
N LEU A 75 3.82 -4.71 1.66
CA LEU A 75 4.74 -3.72 1.11
C LEU A 75 6.18 -4.25 1.06
N HIS A 76 6.66 -4.89 2.12
CA HIS A 76 8.00 -5.47 2.22
C HIS A 76 8.33 -6.48 1.10
N ARG A 77 7.31 -7.10 0.50
CA ARG A 77 7.48 -8.08 -0.59
C ARG A 77 7.58 -7.45 -1.98
N ALA A 78 7.42 -6.14 -2.09
CA ALA A 78 7.53 -5.39 -3.33
C ALA A 78 8.85 -4.60 -3.37
N SER A 79 9.23 -4.09 -4.54
CA SER A 79 10.42 -3.25 -4.67
C SER A 79 10.21 -1.88 -4.01
N ARG A 80 11.27 -1.33 -3.40
CA ARG A 80 11.22 0.01 -2.78
C ARG A 80 10.74 1.08 -3.75
N ALA A 81 11.19 1.04 -5.01
CA ALA A 81 10.74 1.94 -6.07
C ALA A 81 9.21 1.95 -6.30
N ALA A 82 8.50 0.86 -6.03
CA ALA A 82 7.04 0.80 -6.11
C ALA A 82 6.36 1.13 -4.76
N VAL A 83 7.04 0.83 -3.65
CA VAL A 83 6.51 1.01 -2.29
C VAL A 83 6.56 2.46 -1.85
N ASP A 84 7.65 3.17 -2.14
CA ASP A 84 7.88 4.53 -1.64
C ASP A 84 6.79 5.51 -2.11
N PRO A 85 6.37 5.54 -3.38
CA PRO A 85 5.28 6.42 -3.81
C PRO A 85 3.95 6.10 -3.11
N VAL A 86 3.70 4.83 -2.79
CA VAL A 86 2.50 4.45 -2.02
C VAL A 86 2.60 4.96 -0.59
N ILE A 87 3.75 4.81 0.07
CA ILE A 87 3.99 5.32 1.42
C ILE A 87 3.83 6.85 1.46
N ASP A 88 4.38 7.55 0.46
CA ASP A 88 4.30 9.01 0.37
C ASP A 88 2.86 9.52 0.25
N GLY A 89 1.95 8.73 -0.32
CA GLY A 89 0.54 9.06 -0.39
C GLY A 89 -0.29 8.76 0.87
N MET A 90 0.30 8.12 1.88
CA MET A 90 -0.36 7.78 3.15
C MET A 90 -0.46 9.00 4.09
N PRO A 91 -1.30 8.94 5.16
CA PRO A 91 -1.20 9.87 6.27
C PRO A 91 0.20 9.82 6.90
N GLN A 92 0.76 10.98 7.23
CA GLN A 92 2.16 11.12 7.66
C GLN A 92 2.55 10.16 8.80
N ALA A 93 1.73 10.10 9.86
CA ALA A 93 2.00 9.23 11.01
C ALA A 93 2.06 7.74 10.62
N LEU A 94 1.19 7.32 9.70
CA LEU A 94 1.21 5.95 9.18
C LEU A 94 2.44 5.73 8.29
N ALA A 95 2.76 6.68 7.41
CA ALA A 95 3.92 6.59 6.53
C ALA A 95 5.23 6.42 7.33
N GLU A 96 5.43 7.23 8.36
CA GLU A 96 6.59 7.15 9.27
C GLU A 96 6.65 5.79 9.98
N ASN A 97 5.53 5.31 10.51
CA ASN A 97 5.45 4.00 11.15
C ASN A 97 5.80 2.86 10.18
N ILE A 98 5.21 2.86 8.98
CA ILE A 98 5.48 1.83 7.95
C ILE A 98 6.96 1.86 7.52
N ARG A 99 7.57 3.03 7.31
CA ARG A 99 9.00 3.12 6.98
C ARG A 99 9.86 2.50 8.08
N SER A 100 9.62 2.87 9.33
CA SER A 100 10.36 2.32 10.47
C SER A 100 10.24 0.79 10.55
N LEU A 101 9.06 0.23 10.30
CA LEU A 101 8.85 -1.22 10.32
C LEU A 101 9.55 -1.92 9.16
N LEU A 102 9.52 -1.35 7.96
CA LEU A 102 10.22 -1.92 6.80
C LEU A 102 11.74 -1.94 7.01
N ASP A 103 12.30 -0.86 7.56
CA ASP A 103 13.74 -0.77 7.83
C ASP A 103 14.17 -1.74 8.93
N ALA A 104 13.32 -1.96 9.95
CA ALA A 104 13.57 -2.98 10.96
C ALA A 104 13.60 -4.40 10.36
N MET A 105 12.65 -4.71 9.45
CA MET A 105 12.59 -6.01 8.78
C MET A 105 13.83 -6.26 7.89
N GLU A 106 14.27 -5.27 7.13
CA GLU A 106 15.45 -5.38 6.28
C GLU A 106 16.73 -5.61 7.11
N ASN A 107 16.88 -4.89 8.22
CA ASN A 107 18.01 -5.07 9.13
C ASN A 107 18.04 -6.48 9.75
N ASP A 108 16.89 -7.02 10.13
CA ASP A 108 16.79 -8.37 10.66
C ASP A 108 17.09 -9.43 9.60
N GLU A 109 16.70 -9.22 8.33
CA GLU A 109 17.09 -10.12 7.24
C GLU A 109 18.59 -10.10 6.96
N LEU A 110 19.22 -8.92 7.01
CA LEU A 110 20.68 -8.78 6.87
C LEU A 110 21.41 -9.53 7.99
N ARG A 111 20.97 -9.38 9.24
CA ARG A 111 21.55 -10.08 10.39
C ARG A 111 21.44 -11.60 10.29
N ARG A 112 20.36 -12.12 9.70
CA ARG A 112 20.17 -13.57 9.51
C ARG A 112 21.04 -14.16 8.40
N ARG A 113 21.57 -13.32 7.50
CA ARG A 113 22.39 -13.72 6.36
C ARG A 113 23.90 -13.56 6.61
N ALA A 114 24.29 -12.81 7.64
CA ALA A 114 25.67 -12.63 8.10
C ALA A 114 26.10 -13.79 9.00
#